data_AF-A0A1G8I357-F1
#
_entry.id   AF-A0A1G8I357-F1
#
_cell.length_a   1.000
_cell.length_b   1.000
_cell.length_c   1.000
_cell.angle_alpha   90.00
_cell.angle_beta   90.00
_cell.angle_gamma   90.00
#
_symmetry.space_group_name_H-M   'P 1'
#
loop_
_entity.id
_entity.type
_entity.pdbx_description
1 polymer ?
#
loop_
_entity_poly.entity_id
_entity_poly.type
_entity_poly.pdbx_seq_one_letter_code
_entity_poly.pdbx_strand_id
1 'polypeptide(L)'
;MPRSVLMEELDAFTYREAIADGAPVIIPVGSIEQHGPHLPLNTDVILSKAMSTRLAGVIGGLVAAPVVYGYKSQQRSGGGNHLGGTTSLDATTLISIARTLTLEFARHGAHRLIFLNGHFENYQFLYEGIEQATAELARRGQDVSAILLSYWDFVDEDTIEEIYSGSFPGWDVEHGGVLETSLMLHLHPDLVRLERVMDLPAAQLPRYDILPVRAELTPASGCLSSAKSASEAAGQLLLERTSKALAEAISAELAAQ
;
A
#
# COMPACT_ATOMS: atom_id res chain seq x y z
N MET A 1 -25.49 6.29 -13.65
CA MET A 1 -24.29 6.50 -12.81
C MET A 1 -23.24 5.53 -13.30
N PRO A 2 -21.95 5.90 -13.34
CA PRO A 2 -20.90 4.91 -13.59
C PRO A 2 -21.00 3.79 -12.55
N ARG A 3 -20.76 2.55 -12.97
CA ARG A 3 -20.75 1.37 -12.10
C ARG A 3 -19.59 1.51 -11.12
N SER A 4 -19.82 1.23 -9.83
CA SER A 4 -18.73 1.27 -8.85
C SER A 4 -17.65 0.25 -9.20
N VAL A 5 -16.39 0.60 -8.93
CA VAL A 5 -15.26 -0.32 -9.00
C VAL A 5 -15.04 -1.09 -7.69
N LEU A 6 -15.69 -0.67 -6.60
CA LEU A 6 -15.49 -1.26 -5.27
C LEU A 6 -16.37 -2.50 -5.12
N MET A 7 -15.76 -3.67 -4.91
CA MET A 7 -16.45 -4.95 -4.76
C MET A 7 -17.51 -4.93 -3.65
N GLU A 8 -17.22 -4.24 -2.53
CA GLU A 8 -18.12 -4.10 -1.37
C GLU A 8 -19.40 -3.29 -1.64
N GLU A 9 -19.46 -2.59 -2.78
CA GLU A 9 -20.64 -1.82 -3.23
C GLU A 9 -21.46 -2.57 -4.30
N LEU A 10 -21.02 -3.76 -4.73
CA LEU A 10 -21.67 -4.54 -5.78
C LEU A 10 -22.53 -5.66 -5.18
N ASP A 11 -23.66 -5.95 -5.82
CA ASP A 11 -24.37 -7.20 -5.59
C ASP A 11 -23.66 -8.39 -6.28
N ALA A 12 -24.00 -9.60 -5.86
CA ALA A 12 -23.33 -10.82 -6.33
C ALA A 12 -23.53 -11.12 -7.83
N PHE A 13 -24.58 -10.62 -8.48
CA PHE A 13 -24.77 -10.81 -9.93
C PHE A 13 -23.88 -9.85 -10.70
N THR A 14 -23.89 -8.57 -10.31
CA THR A 14 -22.99 -7.56 -10.84
C THR A 14 -21.52 -7.99 -10.67
N TYR A 15 -21.12 -8.49 -9.50
CA TYR A 15 -19.77 -9.04 -9.32
C TYR A 15 -19.44 -10.16 -10.33
N ARG A 16 -20.33 -11.15 -10.48
CA ARG A 16 -20.10 -12.30 -11.38
C ARG A 16 -19.98 -11.91 -12.84
N GLU A 17 -20.77 -10.94 -13.30
CA GLU A 17 -20.67 -10.42 -14.67
C GLU A 17 -19.29 -9.82 -14.93
N ALA A 18 -18.79 -8.97 -14.03
CA ALA A 18 -17.48 -8.34 -14.19
C ALA A 18 -16.33 -9.36 -14.20
N ILE A 19 -16.39 -10.40 -13.35
CA ILE A 19 -15.40 -11.49 -13.38
C ILE A 19 -15.49 -12.30 -14.67
N ALA A 20 -16.70 -12.61 -15.15
CA ALA A 20 -16.91 -13.32 -16.42
C ALA A 20 -16.41 -12.51 -17.64
N ASP A 21 -16.50 -11.18 -17.57
CA ASP A 21 -15.97 -10.26 -18.57
C ASP A 21 -14.44 -10.08 -18.49
N GLY A 22 -13.78 -10.74 -17.53
CA GLY A 22 -12.32 -10.75 -17.39
C GLY A 22 -11.74 -9.57 -16.62
N ALA A 23 -12.54 -8.88 -15.80
CA ALA A 23 -12.05 -7.76 -14.99
C ALA A 23 -10.90 -8.19 -14.05
N PRO A 24 -9.75 -7.49 -14.07
CA PRO A 24 -8.71 -7.71 -13.07
C PRO A 24 -9.21 -7.40 -11.66
N VAL A 25 -8.78 -8.17 -10.66
CA VAL A 25 -9.10 -7.92 -9.26
C VAL A 25 -7.89 -7.31 -8.55
N ILE A 26 -8.06 -6.10 -8.03
CA ILE A 26 -7.06 -5.37 -7.25
C ILE A 26 -7.34 -5.58 -5.76
N ILE A 27 -6.34 -6.03 -5.01
CA ILE A 27 -6.38 -6.27 -3.58
C ILE A 27 -5.48 -5.22 -2.90
N PRO A 28 -6.06 -4.17 -2.31
CA PRO A 28 -5.28 -3.23 -1.49
C PRO A 28 -4.83 -3.93 -0.21
N VAL A 29 -3.56 -3.76 0.16
CA VAL A 29 -2.99 -4.31 1.41
C VAL A 29 -2.30 -3.19 2.18
N GLY A 30 -2.81 -2.85 3.35
CA GLY A 30 -2.22 -1.84 4.23
C GLY A 30 -1.78 -2.43 5.57
N SER A 31 -1.90 -1.61 6.62
CA SER A 31 -1.66 -1.96 8.01
C SER A 31 -2.44 -1.02 8.95
N ILE A 32 -2.54 -1.44 10.22
CA ILE A 32 -2.88 -0.55 11.32
C ILE A 32 -1.56 -0.26 12.05
N GLU A 33 -1.00 0.92 11.83
CA GLU A 33 0.33 1.30 12.27
C GLU A 33 0.40 2.76 12.72
N GLN A 34 1.18 3.04 13.77
CA GLN A 34 1.53 4.39 14.16
C GLN A 34 2.13 5.19 13.00
N HIS A 35 1.63 6.40 12.77
CA HIS A 35 2.17 7.35 11.78
C HIS A 35 2.49 8.67 12.48
N GLY A 36 3.11 8.55 13.65
CA GLY A 36 3.34 9.65 14.57
C GLY A 36 2.07 10.37 15.06
N PRO A 37 2.21 11.58 15.58
CA PRO A 37 1.13 12.26 16.30
C PRO A 37 0.12 12.97 15.38
N HIS A 38 0.42 13.08 14.08
CA HIS A 38 -0.33 13.90 13.13
C HIS A 38 -1.17 13.11 12.11
N LEU A 39 -0.94 11.81 11.96
CA LEU A 39 -1.68 10.94 11.03
C LEU A 39 -2.49 9.85 11.76
N PRO A 40 -3.57 9.33 11.14
CA PRO A 40 -4.33 8.23 11.71
C PRO A 40 -3.60 6.88 11.55
N LEU A 41 -4.00 5.90 12.36
CA LEU A 41 -3.39 4.56 12.36
C LEU A 41 -3.64 3.75 11.09
N ASN A 42 -4.58 4.14 10.23
CA ASN A 42 -4.98 3.41 9.03
C ASN A 42 -4.50 4.07 7.73
N THR A 43 -3.44 4.87 7.79
CA THR A 43 -2.88 5.60 6.64
C THR A 43 -2.62 4.67 5.46
N ASP A 44 -1.91 3.57 5.66
CA ASP A 44 -1.58 2.57 4.63
C ASP A 44 -2.81 2.00 3.93
N VAL A 45 -3.88 1.74 4.70
CA VAL A 45 -5.15 1.20 4.19
C VAL A 45 -5.85 2.22 3.32
N ILE A 46 -5.89 3.48 3.76
CA ILE A 46 -6.49 4.58 3.01
C ILE A 46 -5.74 4.78 1.69
N LEU A 47 -4.41 4.89 1.74
CA LEU A 47 -3.59 5.21 0.58
C LEU A 47 -3.59 4.07 -0.45
N SER A 48 -3.42 2.81 -0.01
CA SER A 48 -3.49 1.65 -0.92
C SER A 48 -4.86 1.53 -1.58
N LYS A 49 -5.96 1.74 -0.84
CA LYS A 49 -7.33 1.71 -1.41
C LYS A 49 -7.55 2.86 -2.40
N ALA A 50 -7.07 4.07 -2.09
CA ALA A 50 -7.21 5.23 -2.97
C ALA A 50 -6.48 5.05 -4.32
N MET A 51 -5.26 4.48 -4.28
CA MET A 51 -4.49 4.14 -5.48
C MET A 51 -5.15 3.00 -6.26
N SER A 52 -5.61 1.95 -5.57
CA SER A 52 -6.32 0.82 -6.19
C SER A 52 -7.60 1.25 -6.91
N THR A 53 -8.36 2.17 -6.31
CA THR A 53 -9.60 2.71 -6.89
C THR A 53 -9.31 3.49 -8.18
N ARG A 54 -8.24 4.28 -8.21
CA ARG A 54 -7.83 5.01 -9.42
C ARG A 54 -7.36 4.06 -10.51
N LEU A 55 -6.52 3.09 -10.16
CA LEU A 55 -6.04 2.07 -11.08
C LEU A 55 -7.22 1.30 -11.70
N ALA A 56 -8.17 0.82 -10.88
CA ALA A 56 -9.35 0.10 -11.36
C ALA A 56 -10.17 0.90 -12.38
N GLY A 57 -10.31 2.21 -12.16
CA GLY A 57 -11.02 3.10 -13.09
C GLY A 57 -10.37 3.20 -14.47
N VAL A 58 -9.05 3.00 -14.56
CA VAL A 58 -8.29 3.04 -15.83
C VAL A 58 -8.28 1.68 -16.52
N ILE A 59 -8.03 0.60 -15.76
CA ILE A 59 -7.85 -0.75 -16.33
C ILE A 59 -9.16 -1.55 -16.44
N GLY A 60 -10.30 -0.97 -16.03
CA GLY A 60 -11.59 -1.66 -15.99
C GLY A 60 -11.64 -2.79 -14.94
N GLY A 61 -10.95 -2.60 -13.81
CA GLY A 61 -10.83 -3.60 -12.74
C GLY A 61 -11.87 -3.47 -11.62
N LEU A 62 -11.85 -4.43 -10.70
CA LEU A 62 -12.57 -4.40 -9.42
C LEU A 62 -11.57 -4.24 -8.27
N VAL A 63 -11.94 -3.49 -7.24
CA VAL A 63 -11.17 -3.34 -6.00
C VAL A 63 -11.83 -4.19 -4.91
N ALA A 64 -11.11 -5.19 -4.42
CA ALA A 64 -11.51 -5.98 -3.26
C ALA A 64 -11.50 -5.12 -1.99
N ALA A 65 -12.20 -5.59 -0.95
CA ALA A 65 -12.05 -5.01 0.38
C ALA A 65 -10.57 -5.08 0.83
N PRO A 66 -10.02 -4.02 1.44
CA PRO A 66 -8.60 -3.98 1.77
C PRO A 66 -8.25 -4.99 2.86
N VAL A 67 -7.03 -5.55 2.78
CA VAL A 67 -6.41 -6.24 3.92
C VAL A 67 -5.93 -5.17 4.90
N VAL A 68 -6.63 -5.07 6.04
CA VAL A 68 -6.48 -3.94 6.97
C VAL A 68 -5.32 -4.07 7.96
N TYR A 69 -4.88 -5.29 8.27
CA TYR A 69 -3.75 -5.55 9.17
C TYR A 69 -2.57 -6.11 8.37
N GLY A 70 -1.39 -5.51 8.53
CA GLY A 70 -0.15 -5.89 7.85
C GLY A 70 0.83 -6.64 8.75
N TYR A 71 2.03 -6.93 8.24
CA TYR A 71 3.11 -7.53 9.01
C TYR A 71 3.65 -6.57 10.09
N LYS A 72 4.43 -7.13 11.01
CA LYS A 72 5.08 -6.40 12.11
C LYS A 72 5.94 -5.28 11.56
N SER A 73 5.62 -4.06 12.03
CA SER A 73 6.43 -2.86 11.79
C SER A 73 7.89 -3.09 12.18
N GLN A 74 8.81 -2.76 11.29
CA GLN A 74 10.24 -2.87 11.50
C GLN A 74 10.81 -1.49 11.84
N GLN A 75 11.81 -1.47 12.72
CA GLN A 75 12.36 -0.20 13.22
C GLN A 75 12.91 0.71 12.10
N ARG A 76 13.44 0.09 11.04
CA ARG A 76 14.06 0.78 9.90
C ARG A 76 13.11 1.20 8.79
N SER A 77 11.81 0.93 8.92
CA SER A 77 10.81 1.25 7.88
C SER A 77 9.48 1.77 8.42
N GLY A 78 9.04 1.36 9.61
CA GLY A 78 7.76 1.77 10.21
C GLY A 78 7.87 2.30 11.65
N GLY A 79 9.09 2.52 12.15
CA GLY A 79 9.34 2.93 13.54
C GLY A 79 9.22 1.79 14.58
N GLY A 80 8.77 0.60 14.18
CA GLY A 80 8.88 -0.64 14.93
C GLY A 80 7.63 -1.02 15.73
N ASN A 81 7.36 -2.33 15.81
CA ASN A 81 6.16 -2.91 16.44
C ASN A 81 6.04 -2.73 17.97
N HIS A 82 7.00 -2.05 18.60
CA HIS A 82 6.95 -1.74 20.04
C HIS A 82 6.11 -0.49 20.34
N LEU A 83 5.75 0.29 19.32
CA LEU A 83 4.93 1.48 19.44
C LEU A 83 3.44 1.13 19.55
N GLY A 84 2.76 1.71 20.53
CA GLY A 84 1.34 1.46 20.79
C GLY A 84 0.43 1.98 19.68
N GLY A 85 -0.68 1.28 19.45
CA GLY A 85 -1.61 1.54 18.34
C GLY A 85 -1.34 0.62 17.14
N THR A 86 -0.06 0.37 16.82
CA THR A 86 0.33 -0.60 15.79
C THR A 86 -0.17 -2.00 16.16
N THR A 87 -0.93 -2.62 15.25
CA THR A 87 -1.53 -3.94 15.43
C THR A 87 -1.22 -4.79 14.20
N SER A 88 -0.30 -5.74 14.37
CA SER A 88 0.29 -6.47 13.24
C SER A 88 0.02 -7.96 13.30
N LEU A 89 0.04 -8.57 12.12
CA LEU A 89 -0.05 -10.01 11.90
C LEU A 89 1.31 -10.68 12.01
N ASP A 90 1.29 -11.95 12.40
CA ASP A 90 2.42 -12.83 12.17
C ASP A 90 2.58 -13.13 10.67
N ALA A 91 3.83 -13.39 10.25
CA ALA A 91 4.17 -13.68 8.86
C ALA A 91 3.30 -14.78 8.26
N THR A 92 3.10 -15.88 9.00
CA THR A 92 2.28 -17.02 8.56
C THR A 92 0.82 -16.64 8.31
N THR A 93 0.29 -15.66 9.04
CA THR A 93 -1.08 -15.18 8.86
C THR A 93 -1.18 -14.34 7.60
N LEU A 94 -0.26 -13.40 7.37
CA LEU A 94 -0.27 -12.58 6.15
C LEU A 94 -0.04 -13.43 4.88
N ILE A 95 0.89 -14.39 4.94
CA ILE A 95 1.10 -15.38 3.86
C ILE A 95 -0.20 -16.15 3.58
N SER A 96 -0.87 -16.62 4.63
CA SER A 96 -2.14 -17.35 4.48
C SER A 96 -3.24 -16.49 3.90
N ILE A 97 -3.34 -15.21 4.28
CA ILE A 97 -4.31 -14.26 3.71
C ILE A 97 -4.06 -14.09 2.21
N ALA A 98 -2.84 -13.75 1.79
CA ALA A 98 -2.50 -13.55 0.38
C ALA A 98 -2.77 -14.81 -0.46
N ARG A 99 -2.39 -15.97 0.08
CA ARG A 99 -2.66 -17.28 -0.52
C ARG A 99 -4.15 -17.55 -0.66
N THR A 100 -4.92 -17.40 0.41
CA THR A 100 -6.36 -17.67 0.42
C THR A 100 -7.12 -16.73 -0.51
N LEU A 101 -6.80 -15.43 -0.50
CA LEU A 101 -7.44 -14.48 -1.41
C LEU A 101 -7.14 -14.82 -2.87
N THR A 102 -5.90 -15.19 -3.20
CA THR A 102 -5.53 -15.63 -4.55
C THR A 102 -6.35 -16.84 -5.00
N LEU A 103 -6.46 -17.86 -4.15
CA LEU A 103 -7.22 -19.08 -4.45
C LEU A 103 -8.73 -18.81 -4.56
N GLU A 104 -9.30 -17.95 -3.71
CA GLU A 104 -10.74 -17.66 -3.73
C GLU A 104 -11.14 -16.80 -4.94
N PHE A 105 -10.34 -15.80 -5.32
CA PHE A 105 -10.60 -15.05 -6.55
C PHE A 105 -10.43 -15.92 -7.80
N ALA A 106 -9.42 -16.79 -7.84
CA ALA A 106 -9.30 -17.80 -8.89
C ALA A 106 -10.53 -18.72 -8.95
N ARG A 107 -11.03 -19.19 -7.80
CA ARG A 107 -12.27 -19.99 -7.71
C ARG A 107 -13.50 -19.24 -8.25
N HIS A 108 -13.54 -17.91 -8.13
CA HIS A 108 -14.60 -17.09 -8.71
C HIS A 108 -14.49 -16.93 -10.23
N GLY A 109 -13.34 -17.26 -10.83
CA GLY A 109 -13.05 -17.09 -12.26
C GLY A 109 -12.13 -15.92 -12.59
N ALA A 110 -11.51 -15.27 -11.59
CA ALA A 110 -10.53 -14.23 -11.85
C ALA A 110 -9.21 -14.83 -12.35
N HIS A 111 -8.72 -14.33 -13.48
CA HIS A 111 -7.45 -14.77 -14.08
C HIS A 111 -6.29 -13.82 -13.81
N ARG A 112 -6.58 -12.57 -13.41
CA ARG A 112 -5.59 -11.51 -13.25
C ARG A 112 -5.81 -10.81 -11.91
N LEU A 113 -4.83 -10.96 -11.02
CA LEU A 113 -4.84 -10.36 -9.69
C LEU A 113 -3.77 -9.28 -9.58
N ILE A 114 -4.03 -8.24 -8.78
CA ILE A 114 -3.08 -7.17 -8.51
C ILE A 114 -3.08 -6.90 -7.02
N PHE A 115 -1.99 -7.23 -6.33
CA PHE A 115 -1.80 -6.87 -4.93
C PHE A 115 -1.09 -5.52 -4.87
N LEU A 116 -1.82 -4.49 -4.42
CA LEU A 116 -1.30 -3.13 -4.27
C LEU A 116 -0.94 -2.91 -2.80
N ASN A 117 0.37 -2.96 -2.53
CA ASN A 117 0.93 -2.82 -1.21
C ASN A 117 1.01 -1.34 -0.79
N GLY A 118 0.56 -1.08 0.45
CA GLY A 118 0.62 0.21 1.11
C GLY A 118 1.44 0.24 2.39
N HIS A 119 2.07 -0.89 2.77
CA HIS A 119 2.89 -1.00 3.99
C HIS A 119 4.21 -1.73 3.67
N PHE A 120 5.35 -1.11 3.93
CA PHE A 120 6.65 -1.56 3.41
C PHE A 120 6.95 -3.03 3.76
N GLU A 121 6.65 -3.40 5.00
CA GLU A 121 6.95 -4.70 5.60
C GLU A 121 6.14 -5.87 5.04
N ASN A 122 5.05 -5.61 4.32
CA ASN A 122 4.18 -6.67 3.80
C ASN A 122 4.80 -7.46 2.64
N TYR A 123 5.66 -6.81 1.84
CA TYR A 123 5.95 -7.24 0.46
C TYR A 123 6.38 -8.71 0.34
N GLN A 124 7.35 -9.14 1.15
CA GLN A 124 7.91 -10.49 1.06
C GLN A 124 6.90 -11.58 1.48
N PHE A 125 5.98 -11.26 2.39
CA PHE A 125 4.95 -12.19 2.86
C PHE A 125 3.78 -12.30 1.89
N LEU A 126 3.44 -11.18 1.22
CA LEU A 126 2.52 -11.19 0.10
C LEU A 126 3.10 -12.03 -1.05
N TYR A 127 4.36 -11.79 -1.42
CA TYR A 127 5.05 -12.53 -2.46
C TYR A 127 4.99 -14.04 -2.21
N GLU A 128 5.36 -14.49 -1.01
CA GLU A 128 5.34 -15.91 -0.63
C GLU A 128 3.93 -16.52 -0.74
N GLY A 129 2.90 -15.83 -0.23
CA GLY A 129 1.52 -16.33 -0.28
C GLY A 129 0.97 -16.42 -1.71
N ILE A 130 1.28 -15.41 -2.54
CA ILE A 130 0.92 -15.35 -3.95
C ILE A 130 1.60 -16.49 -4.72
N GLU A 131 2.93 -16.63 -4.59
CA GLU A 131 3.72 -17.68 -5.25
C GLU A 131 3.22 -19.09 -4.90
N GLN A 132 2.93 -19.35 -3.62
CA GLN A 132 2.37 -20.63 -3.19
C GLN A 132 1.02 -20.93 -3.87
N ALA A 133 0.18 -19.91 -4.03
CA ALA A 133 -1.16 -20.05 -4.62
C ALA A 133 -1.10 -20.21 -6.14
N THR A 134 -0.34 -19.37 -6.85
CA THR A 134 -0.19 -19.45 -8.31
C THR A 134 0.48 -20.76 -8.72
N ALA A 135 1.49 -21.24 -7.99
CA ALA A 135 2.11 -22.54 -8.23
C ALA A 135 1.12 -23.71 -8.03
N GLU A 136 0.19 -23.60 -7.09
CA GLU A 136 -0.88 -24.58 -6.90
C GLU A 136 -1.90 -24.56 -8.02
N LEU A 137 -2.32 -23.37 -8.46
CA LEU A 137 -3.27 -23.19 -9.55
C LEU A 137 -2.68 -23.70 -10.87
N ALA A 138 -1.40 -23.42 -11.15
CA ALA A 138 -0.69 -23.93 -12.31
C ALA A 138 -0.64 -25.47 -12.34
N ARG A 139 -0.38 -26.13 -11.19
CA ARG A 139 -0.45 -27.60 -11.09
C ARG A 139 -1.85 -28.16 -11.36
N ARG A 140 -2.90 -27.36 -11.18
CA ARG A 140 -4.29 -27.70 -11.51
C ARG A 140 -4.69 -27.35 -12.95
N GLY A 141 -3.76 -26.84 -13.75
CA GLY A 141 -4.02 -26.38 -15.11
C GLY A 141 -4.84 -25.09 -15.18
N GLN A 142 -4.84 -24.29 -14.12
CA GLN A 142 -5.48 -22.97 -14.10
C GLN A 142 -4.45 -21.90 -14.39
N ASP A 143 -4.75 -21.05 -15.37
CA ASP A 143 -3.93 -19.91 -15.75
C ASP A 143 -4.38 -18.68 -14.97
N VAL A 144 -3.65 -18.36 -13.90
CA VAL A 144 -3.88 -17.22 -13.02
C VAL A 144 -2.57 -16.51 -12.76
N SER A 145 -2.48 -15.24 -13.13
CA SER A 145 -1.33 -14.38 -12.89
C SER A 145 -1.63 -13.37 -11.78
N ALA A 146 -0.57 -12.93 -11.09
CA ALA A 146 -0.66 -11.92 -10.06
C ALA A 146 0.49 -10.92 -10.22
N ILE A 147 0.16 -9.62 -10.16
CA ILE A 147 1.13 -8.54 -10.05
C ILE A 147 1.18 -8.11 -8.59
N LEU A 148 2.38 -8.04 -8.00
CA LEU A 148 2.62 -7.46 -6.68
C LEU A 148 3.43 -6.19 -6.87
N LEU A 149 2.97 -5.09 -6.28
CA LEU A 149 3.62 -3.79 -6.40
C LEU A 149 3.39 -2.94 -5.16
N SER A 150 4.25 -1.95 -4.93
CA SER A 150 3.99 -0.88 -3.98
C SER A 150 3.78 0.44 -4.71
N TYR A 151 2.82 1.25 -4.29
CA TYR A 151 2.45 2.45 -5.05
C TYR A 151 3.57 3.49 -5.10
N TRP A 152 4.41 3.56 -4.06
CA TRP A 152 5.52 4.52 -3.98
C TRP A 152 6.63 4.25 -5.01
N ASP A 153 6.77 3.03 -5.51
CA ASP A 153 7.75 2.69 -6.55
C ASP A 153 7.45 3.37 -7.89
N PHE A 154 6.26 3.97 -8.04
CA PHE A 154 5.81 4.71 -9.23
C PHE A 154 5.86 6.24 -9.04
N VAL A 155 6.52 6.73 -7.99
CA VAL A 155 6.82 8.15 -7.83
C VAL A 155 8.12 8.42 -8.59
N ASP A 156 8.04 9.20 -9.67
CA ASP A 156 9.19 9.54 -10.51
C ASP A 156 10.13 10.57 -9.86
N GLU A 157 11.37 10.64 -10.37
CA GLU A 157 12.40 11.55 -9.85
C GLU A 157 11.98 13.02 -9.93
N ASP A 158 11.30 13.43 -11.02
CA ASP A 158 10.80 14.80 -11.19
C ASP A 158 9.80 15.18 -10.09
N THR A 159 8.92 14.25 -9.70
CA THR A 159 7.96 14.44 -8.60
C THR A 159 8.68 14.52 -7.26
N ILE A 160 9.68 13.69 -7.03
CA ILE A 160 10.52 13.76 -5.83
C ILE A 160 11.20 15.13 -5.74
N GLU A 161 11.85 15.59 -6.80
CA GLU A 161 12.51 16.90 -6.82
C GLU A 161 11.53 18.07 -6.56
N GLU A 162 10.30 17.96 -7.04
CA GLU A 162 9.29 19.01 -6.87
C GLU A 162 8.71 19.08 -5.46
N ILE A 163 8.45 17.94 -4.81
CA ILE A 163 7.80 17.90 -3.49
C ILE A 163 8.79 17.98 -2.32
N TYR A 164 10.04 17.54 -2.52
CA TYR A 164 11.06 17.61 -1.49
C TYR A 164 11.89 18.88 -1.68
N SER A 165 11.70 19.86 -0.81
CA SER A 165 12.47 21.11 -0.77
C SER A 165 13.92 20.93 -0.25
N GLY A 166 14.54 19.78 -0.52
CA GLY A 166 15.82 19.33 0.00
C GLY A 166 16.16 17.92 -0.52
N SER A 167 17.00 17.17 0.19
CA SER A 167 17.29 15.78 -0.19
C SER A 167 16.15 14.84 0.20
N PHE A 168 15.65 14.07 -0.76
CA PHE A 168 14.79 12.91 -0.49
C PHE A 168 15.50 11.95 0.48
N PRO A 169 14.89 11.58 1.62
CA PRO A 169 15.58 10.80 2.64
C PRO A 169 15.75 9.32 2.26
N GLY A 170 15.02 8.84 1.24
CA GLY A 170 14.93 7.44 0.84
C GLY A 170 13.63 6.79 1.30
N TRP A 171 13.16 5.78 0.56
CA TRP A 171 11.88 5.11 0.83
C TRP A 171 11.87 4.33 2.15
N ASP A 172 13.03 3.85 2.60
CA ASP A 172 13.15 3.13 3.88
C ASP A 172 12.88 4.02 5.08
N VAL A 173 13.15 5.32 4.99
CA VAL A 173 12.90 6.27 6.09
C VAL A 173 11.72 7.20 5.83
N GLU A 174 10.92 6.93 4.80
CA GLU A 174 9.75 7.75 4.46
C GLU A 174 8.46 7.25 5.13
N HIS A 175 8.54 7.15 6.46
CA HIS A 175 7.46 6.71 7.35
C HIS A 175 6.83 7.87 8.12
N GLY A 176 5.54 8.12 7.91
CA GLY A 176 4.83 9.28 8.45
C GLY A 176 5.38 10.61 7.94
N GLY A 177 6.11 10.56 6.81
CA GLY A 177 6.87 11.67 6.23
C GLY A 177 6.05 12.60 5.33
N VAL A 178 6.75 13.29 4.42
CA VAL A 178 6.16 14.22 3.46
C VAL A 178 5.17 13.53 2.54
N LEU A 179 5.50 12.35 1.99
CA LEU A 179 4.69 11.67 0.99
C LEU A 179 3.31 11.27 1.54
N GLU A 180 3.30 10.49 2.61
CA GLU A 180 2.05 9.97 3.19
C GLU A 180 1.22 11.10 3.76
N THR A 181 1.86 12.05 4.44
CA THR A 181 1.16 13.20 5.01
C THR A 181 0.57 14.09 3.92
N SER A 182 1.28 14.31 2.82
CA SER A 182 0.77 15.10 1.69
C SER A 182 -0.42 14.41 1.03
N LEU A 183 -0.31 13.10 0.74
CA LEU A 183 -1.42 12.31 0.20
C LEU A 183 -2.64 12.36 1.13
N MET A 184 -2.43 12.22 2.44
CA MET A 184 -3.50 12.29 3.44
C MET A 184 -4.12 13.68 3.57
N LEU A 185 -3.33 14.76 3.45
CA LEU A 185 -3.87 16.13 3.41
C LEU A 185 -4.80 16.33 2.22
N HIS A 186 -4.48 15.74 1.08
CA HIS A 186 -5.33 15.83 -0.11
C HIS A 186 -6.57 14.94 -0.04
N LEU A 187 -6.44 13.70 0.46
CA LEU A 187 -7.53 12.73 0.47
C LEU A 187 -8.49 12.91 1.67
N HIS A 188 -7.93 13.16 2.86
CA HIS A 188 -8.66 13.20 4.12
C HIS A 188 -8.06 14.25 5.08
N PRO A 189 -8.13 15.55 4.73
CA PRO A 189 -7.54 16.62 5.56
C PRO A 189 -8.06 16.62 7.00
N ASP A 190 -9.32 16.23 7.21
CA ASP A 190 -9.95 16.13 8.54
C ASP A 190 -9.31 15.08 9.46
N LEU A 191 -8.49 14.18 8.93
CA LEU A 191 -7.74 13.17 9.70
C LEU A 191 -6.30 13.59 10.00
N VAL A 192 -5.82 14.68 9.38
CA VAL A 192 -4.43 15.16 9.57
C VAL A 192 -4.39 16.28 10.61
N ARG A 193 -3.38 16.26 11.47
CA ARG A 193 -3.14 17.26 12.53
C ARG A 193 -1.75 17.84 12.38
N LEU A 194 -1.53 18.66 11.34
CA LEU A 194 -0.20 19.23 11.03
C LEU A 194 0.43 19.99 12.19
N GLU A 195 -0.38 20.59 13.06
CA GLU A 195 0.07 21.28 14.27
C GLU A 195 0.75 20.36 15.29
N ARG A 196 0.62 19.03 15.12
CA ARG A 196 1.26 18.01 15.95
C ARG A 196 2.56 17.47 15.36
N VAL A 197 2.90 17.82 14.12
CA VAL A 197 4.14 17.34 13.46
C VAL A 197 5.34 17.71 14.33
N MET A 198 6.16 16.70 14.63
CA MET A 198 7.43 16.87 15.31
C MET A 198 8.53 16.98 14.26
N ASP A 199 9.10 18.18 14.09
CA ASP A 199 10.13 18.47 13.10
C ASP A 199 11.50 17.93 13.54
N LEU A 200 11.70 16.63 13.41
CA LEU A 200 12.93 15.92 13.75
C LEU A 200 13.74 15.60 12.48
N PRO A 201 15.08 15.52 12.57
CA PRO A 201 15.90 15.02 11.47
C PRO A 201 15.50 13.60 11.06
N ALA A 202 15.77 13.24 9.81
CA ALA A 202 15.59 11.88 9.33
C ALA A 202 16.36 10.88 10.22
N ALA A 203 15.74 9.72 10.49
CA ALA A 203 16.26 8.72 11.38
C ALA A 203 17.60 8.18 10.89
N GLN A 204 18.60 8.13 11.79
CA GLN A 204 19.90 7.54 11.51
C GLN A 204 20.02 6.22 12.27
N LEU A 205 19.65 5.12 11.61
CA LEU A 205 19.67 3.79 12.18
C LEU A 205 20.92 3.02 11.76
N PRO A 206 21.44 2.11 12.60
CA PRO A 206 22.56 1.26 12.22
C PRO A 206 22.23 0.39 11.00
N ARG A 207 23.26 0.01 10.24
CA ARG A 207 23.14 -0.89 9.08
C ARG A 207 22.95 -2.37 9.49
N TYR A 208 22.27 -2.61 10.60
CA TYR A 208 21.93 -3.90 11.18
C TYR A 208 20.75 -3.72 12.15
N ASP A 209 20.00 -4.79 12.38
CA ASP A 209 18.87 -4.78 13.32
C ASP A 209 19.26 -5.37 14.69
N ILE A 210 18.62 -4.87 15.75
CA ILE A 210 18.81 -5.34 17.12
C ILE A 210 17.48 -5.87 17.63
N LEU A 211 17.47 -7.11 18.14
CA LEU A 211 16.30 -7.76 18.72
C LEU A 211 16.60 -8.25 20.15
N PRO A 212 15.72 -8.03 21.14
CA PRO A 212 14.51 -7.19 21.08
C PRO A 212 14.83 -5.74 20.67
N VAL A 213 13.85 -5.08 20.04
CA VAL A 213 14.02 -3.72 19.52
C VAL A 213 14.47 -2.77 20.63
N ARG A 214 15.49 -1.98 20.36
CA ARG A 214 15.95 -0.88 21.21
C ARG A 214 15.15 0.37 20.89
N ALA A 215 14.12 0.63 21.68
CA ALA A 215 13.17 1.71 21.44
C ALA A 215 13.83 3.10 21.33
N GLU A 216 14.94 3.31 22.03
CA GLU A 216 15.68 4.59 22.00
C GLU A 216 16.32 4.92 20.65
N LEU A 217 16.40 3.96 19.71
CA LEU A 217 16.88 4.20 18.36
C LEU A 217 15.78 4.74 17.42
N THR A 218 14.51 4.57 17.77
CA THR A 218 13.39 5.18 17.03
C THR A 218 13.21 6.63 17.48
N PRO A 219 13.01 7.61 16.56
CA PRO A 219 12.65 8.97 16.94
C PRO A 219 11.42 9.02 17.85
N ALA A 220 11.37 9.96 18.79
CA ALA A 220 10.27 10.07 19.75
C ALA A 220 8.90 10.35 19.09
N SER A 221 8.90 10.84 17.85
CA SER A 221 7.71 11.00 17.00
C SER A 221 7.14 9.68 16.49
N GLY A 222 7.92 8.60 16.46
CA GLY A 222 7.58 7.36 15.74
C GLY A 222 7.78 7.43 14.22
N CYS A 223 7.68 8.62 13.61
CA CYS A 223 8.04 8.88 12.22
C CYS A 223 9.55 8.78 11.98
N LEU A 224 9.96 8.36 10.78
CA LEU A 224 11.37 8.25 10.39
C LEU A 224 11.88 9.48 9.61
N SER A 225 10.98 10.35 9.16
CA SER A 225 11.28 11.65 8.54
C SER A 225 10.28 12.72 9.00
N SER A 226 10.63 14.00 8.83
CA SER A 226 9.75 15.13 9.18
C SER A 226 8.74 15.40 8.07
N ALA A 227 7.45 15.44 8.43
CA ALA A 227 6.37 15.83 7.53
C ALA A 227 6.13 17.35 7.46
N LYS A 228 7.04 18.19 7.98
CA LYS A 228 6.80 19.64 8.09
C LYS A 228 6.56 20.33 6.75
N SER A 229 7.18 19.85 5.68
CA SER A 229 6.99 20.37 4.32
C SER A 229 5.84 19.72 3.56
N ALA A 230 5.07 18.82 4.20
CA ALA A 230 3.91 18.20 3.59
C ALA A 230 2.84 19.26 3.25
N SER A 231 2.17 19.09 2.12
CA SER A 231 1.11 19.99 1.68
C SER A 231 0.04 19.26 0.88
N GLU A 232 -1.17 19.80 0.87
CA GLU A 232 -2.26 19.29 0.03
C GLU A 232 -1.87 19.33 -1.46
N ALA A 233 -1.19 20.39 -1.90
CA ALA A 233 -0.74 20.52 -3.29
C ALA A 233 0.25 19.42 -3.69
N ALA A 234 1.21 19.09 -2.82
CA ALA A 234 2.11 17.96 -3.03
C ALA A 234 1.33 16.63 -3.06
N GLY A 235 0.30 16.49 -2.23
CA GLY A 235 -0.57 15.31 -2.20
C GLY A 235 -1.35 15.11 -3.48
N GLN A 236 -1.91 16.19 -4.02
CA GLN A 236 -2.59 16.18 -5.31
C GLN A 236 -1.63 15.76 -6.42
N LEU A 237 -0.43 16.34 -6.45
CA LEU A 237 0.58 16.05 -7.45
C LEU A 237 1.04 14.58 -7.42
N LEU A 238 1.36 14.09 -6.22
CA LEU A 238 1.72 12.70 -5.95
C LEU A 238 0.62 11.76 -6.45
N LEU A 239 -0.61 12.01 -6.02
CA LEU A 239 -1.73 11.16 -6.39
C LEU A 239 -1.92 11.10 -7.92
N GLU A 240 -1.85 12.24 -8.60
CA GLU A 240 -2.04 12.33 -10.05
C GLU A 240 -0.93 11.60 -10.80
N ARG A 241 0.34 11.95 -10.54
CA ARG A 241 1.49 11.41 -11.28
C ARG A 241 1.73 9.94 -10.97
N THR A 242 1.68 9.55 -9.70
CA THR A 242 1.86 8.15 -9.30
C THR A 242 0.74 7.26 -9.82
N SER A 243 -0.53 7.68 -9.74
CA SER A 243 -1.63 6.89 -10.29
C SER A 243 -1.55 6.74 -11.80
N LYS A 244 -1.08 7.78 -12.51
CA LYS A 244 -0.87 7.75 -13.95
C LYS A 244 0.25 6.78 -14.32
N ALA A 245 1.43 6.91 -13.72
CA ALA A 245 2.57 6.04 -13.98
C ALA A 245 2.25 4.57 -13.67
N LEU A 246 1.58 4.33 -12.53
CA LEU A 246 1.07 3.02 -12.15
C LEU A 246 0.12 2.46 -13.21
N ALA A 247 -0.87 3.24 -13.64
CA ALA A 247 -1.86 2.78 -14.62
C ALA A 247 -1.24 2.51 -16.00
N GLU A 248 -0.27 3.31 -16.44
CA GLU A 248 0.45 3.11 -17.70
C GLU A 248 1.24 1.78 -17.67
N ALA A 249 2.00 1.54 -16.60
CA ALA A 249 2.78 0.31 -16.44
C ALA A 249 1.89 -0.95 -16.40
N ILE A 250 0.81 -0.91 -15.61
CA ILE A 250 -0.09 -2.05 -15.46
C ILE A 250 -0.91 -2.29 -16.72
N SER A 251 -1.35 -1.23 -17.41
CA SER A 251 -2.05 -1.39 -18.70
C SER A 251 -1.15 -2.05 -19.75
N ALA A 252 0.14 -1.69 -19.78
CA ALA A 252 1.11 -2.30 -20.69
C ALA A 252 1.32 -3.79 -20.39
N GLU A 253 1.48 -4.15 -19.11
CA GLU A 253 1.61 -5.56 -18.69
C GLU A 253 0.35 -6.38 -19.04
N LEU A 254 -0.84 -5.83 -18.77
CA LEU A 254 -2.10 -6.50 -19.10
C LEU A 254 -2.31 -6.65 -20.61
N ALA A 255 -1.82 -5.72 -21.44
CA ALA A 255 -1.91 -5.84 -22.89
C ALA A 255 -0.95 -6.87 -23.50
N ALA A 256 0.12 -7.24 -22.78
CA ALA A 256 1.11 -8.21 -23.24
C ALA A 256 0.74 -9.68 -22.96
N GLN A 257 -0.29 -9.91 -22.13
CA GLN A 257 -0.82 -11.23 -21.74
C GLN A 257 -2.05 -11.60 -22.57
#